data_AF-A0A6N7M4B9-F1
#
_entry.id   AF-A0A6N7M4B9-F1
#
_cell.length_a   1.000
_cell.length_b   1.000
_cell.length_c   1.000
_cell.angle_alpha   90.00
_cell.angle_beta   90.00
_cell.angle_gamma   90.00
#
_symmetry.space_group_name_H-M   'P 1'
#
loop_
_entity.id
_entity.type
_entity.pdbx_description
1 polymer ?
#
loop_
_entity_poly.entity_id
_entity_poly.type
_entity_poly.pdbx_seq_one_letter_code
_entity_poly.pdbx_strand_id
1 'polypeptide(L)' 'MVWSQELKGILRKSKRNFWHIDYLLEYVKILGIIYVLTSHGENECKIAFHLGKKFKLIENFGSSDCRCRNHLFFKPI' A
#
# COMPACT_ATOMS: atom_id res chain seq x y z
N MET A 1 2.99 15.11 13.59
CA MET A 1 2.31 16.20 12.86
C MET A 1 2.61 16.25 11.35
N VAL A 2 3.50 15.40 10.80
CA VAL A 2 3.89 15.43 9.37
C VAL A 2 2.99 14.53 8.49
N TRP A 3 2.55 13.37 9.00
CA TRP A 3 1.86 12.32 8.23
C TRP A 3 0.43 12.61 7.77
N SER A 4 -0.25 13.59 8.37
CA SER A 4 -1.60 13.96 7.93
C SER A 4 -1.57 14.56 6.51
N GLN A 5 -0.43 15.08 6.06
CA GLN A 5 -0.27 15.71 4.75
C GLN A 5 -0.05 14.67 3.64
N GLU A 6 0.72 13.60 3.89
CA GLU A 6 1.01 12.54 2.91
C GLU A 6 -0.24 11.69 2.63
N LEU A 7 -0.98 11.31 3.67
CA LEU A 7 -2.26 10.61 3.50
C LEU A 7 -3.28 11.49 2.76
N LYS A 8 -3.37 12.79 3.10
CA LYS A 8 -4.17 13.74 2.33
C LYS A 8 -3.72 13.83 0.88
N GLY A 9 -2.42 13.75 0.64
CA GLY A 9 -1.82 13.65 -0.69
C GLY A 9 -2.27 12.40 -1.42
N ILE A 10 -2.20 11.23 -0.80
CA ILE A 10 -2.66 9.95 -1.37
C ILE A 10 -4.15 10.00 -1.73
N LEU A 11 -4.97 10.54 -0.84
CA LEU A 11 -6.44 10.58 -0.98
C LEU A 11 -6.96 11.71 -1.89
N ARG A 12 -6.10 12.60 -2.38
CA ARG A 12 -6.53 13.70 -3.25
C ARG A 12 -6.86 13.17 -4.65
N LYS A 13 -8.13 13.27 -5.03
CA LYS A 13 -8.64 12.78 -6.33
C LYS A 13 -8.00 13.43 -7.56
N SER A 14 -7.65 14.71 -7.49
CA SER A 14 -7.02 15.44 -8.59
C SER A 14 -5.58 15.75 -8.22
N LYS A 15 -4.69 14.84 -8.57
CA LYS A 15 -3.24 15.01 -8.43
C LYS A 15 -2.54 14.30 -9.57
N ARG A 16 -1.29 14.68 -9.80
CA ARG A 16 -0.41 13.91 -10.66
C ARG A 16 -0.05 12.62 -9.94
N ASN A 17 -0.17 11.49 -10.63
CA ASN A 17 0.20 10.19 -10.10
C ASN A 17 1.72 10.10 -10.00
N PHE A 18 2.20 9.82 -8.79
CA PHE A 18 3.63 9.65 -8.53
C PHE A 18 3.94 8.28 -7.93
N TRP A 19 3.01 7.72 -7.16
CA TRP A 19 3.18 6.43 -6.50
C TRP A 19 2.34 5.35 -7.18
N HIS A 20 2.77 4.08 -7.09
CA HIS A 20 2.01 2.95 -7.63
C HIS A 20 0.55 2.93 -7.11
N ILE A 21 0.35 3.29 -5.83
CA ILE A 21 -0.99 3.34 -5.23
C ILE A 21 -1.88 4.41 -5.85
N ASP A 22 -1.33 5.51 -6.39
CA ASP A 22 -2.12 6.58 -6.99
C ASP A 22 -2.86 6.09 -8.23
N TYR A 23 -2.17 5.32 -9.08
CA TYR A 23 -2.78 4.69 -10.24
C TYR A 23 -3.87 3.69 -9.86
N LEU A 24 -3.67 2.93 -8.77
CA LEU A 24 -4.68 1.97 -8.31
C LEU A 24 -5.94 2.70 -7.80
N LEU A 25 -5.76 3.81 -7.06
CA LEU A 25 -6.85 4.57 -6.44
C LEU A 25 -7.81 5.21 -7.45
N GLU A 26 -7.44 5.33 -8.72
CA GLU A 26 -8.36 5.76 -9.79
C GLU A 26 -9.45 4.73 -10.11
N TYR A 27 -9.18 3.45 -9.84
CA TYR A 27 -10.06 2.33 -10.24
C TYR A 27 -10.75 1.65 -9.06
N VAL A 28 -10.44 2.03 -7.82
CA VAL A 28 -10.93 1.34 -6.62
C VAL A 28 -11.58 2.30 -5.63
N LYS A 29 -12.51 1.78 -4.84
CA LYS A 29 -13.07 2.50 -3.68
C LYS A 29 -12.36 2.06 -2.41
N ILE A 30 -11.86 3.03 -1.64
CA ILE A 30 -11.27 2.77 -0.33
C ILE A 30 -12.38 2.37 0.64
N LEU A 31 -12.28 1.17 1.22
CA LEU A 31 -13.20 0.67 2.25
C LEU A 31 -12.73 1.02 3.67
N GLY A 32 -11.42 1.12 3.87
CA GLY A 32 -10.81 1.43 5.15
C GLY A 32 -9.32 1.67 5.01
N ILE A 33 -8.75 2.38 5.98
CA ILE A 33 -7.32 2.68 6.05
C ILE A 33 -6.84 2.25 7.42
N ILE A 34 -5.81 1.40 7.45
CA ILE A 34 -5.09 1.02 8.67
C ILE A 34 -3.70 1.60 8.55
N TYR A 35 -3.25 2.33 9.55
CA TYR A 35 -1.91 2.88 9.62
C TYR A 35 -1.25 2.46 10.94
N VAL A 36 0.06 2.26 10.90
CA VAL A 36 0.87 1.90 12.06
C VAL A 36 2.05 2.85 12.10
N LEU A 37 2.30 3.45 13.28
CA LEU A 37 3.52 4.22 13.50
C LEU A 37 4.67 3.24 13.69
N THR A 38 5.65 3.28 12.79
CA THR A 38 6.84 2.42 12.87
C THR A 38 8.07 3.29 12.97
N SER A 39 9.03 2.90 13.81
CA SER A 39 10.37 3.51 13.87
C SER A 39 11.31 2.96 12.79
N HIS A 40 10.99 1.80 12.19
CA HIS A 40 11.81 1.10 11.20
C HIS A 40 10.94 0.40 10.14
N GLY A 41 11.36 0.44 8.87
CA GLY A 41 10.62 -0.10 7.71
C GLY A 41 10.41 -1.62 7.68
N GLU A 42 10.96 -2.39 8.64
CA GLU A 42 10.80 -3.84 8.70
C GLU A 42 9.34 -4.29 8.91
N ASN A 43 8.49 -3.45 9.49
CA ASN A 43 7.14 -3.81 9.86
C ASN A 43 6.21 -3.99 8.64
N GLU A 44 6.42 -3.23 7.56
CA GLU A 44 5.66 -3.39 6.32
C GLU A 44 5.94 -4.75 5.68
N CYS A 45 7.22 -5.12 5.56
CA CYS A 45 7.64 -6.42 5.01
C CYS A 45 7.09 -7.59 5.84
N LYS A 46 7.07 -7.46 7.18
CA LYS A 46 6.48 -8.46 8.06
C LYS A 46 4.97 -8.59 7.81
N ILE A 47 4.23 -7.49 7.66
CA ILE A 47 2.80 -7.52 7.35
C ILE A 47 2.57 -8.20 5.98
N ALA A 48 3.32 -7.78 4.95
CA ALA A 48 3.22 -8.35 3.61
C ALA A 48 3.50 -9.87 3.61
N PHE A 49 4.51 -10.33 4.34
CA PHE A 49 4.82 -11.75 4.50
C PHE A 49 3.65 -12.54 5.11
N HIS A 50 3.00 -12.01 6.14
CA HIS A 50 1.86 -12.69 6.77
C HIS A 50 0.60 -12.68 5.90
N LEU A 51 0.35 -11.58 5.18
CA LEU A 51 -0.78 -11.49 4.23
C LEU A 51 -0.58 -12.44 3.03
N GLY A 52 0.64 -12.57 2.53
CA GLY A 52 0.98 -13.48 1.44
C GLY A 52 0.73 -14.95 1.73
N LYS A 53 0.62 -15.35 3.00
CA LYS A 53 0.23 -16.72 3.39
C LYS A 53 -1.26 -17.00 3.17
N LYS A 54 -2.09 -15.95 3.09
CA LYS A 54 -3.57 -16.07 3.08
C LYS A 54 -4.21 -15.57 1.79
N PHE A 55 -3.57 -14.65 1.08
CA PHE A 55 -4.16 -13.97 -0.07
C PHE A 55 -3.34 -14.19 -1.34
N LYS A 56 -3.98 -14.07 -2.50
CA LYS A 56 -3.27 -14.08 -3.78
C LYS A 56 -2.45 -12.81 -3.88
N LEU A 57 -1.21 -12.96 -4.31
CA LEU A 57 -0.25 -11.88 -4.44
C LEU A 57 -0.30 -11.30 -5.86
N ILE A 58 -0.18 -9.97 -5.99
CA ILE A 58 0.02 -9.30 -7.28
C ILE A 58 1.48 -8.88 -7.37
N GLU A 59 2.26 -9.59 -8.17
CA GLU A 59 3.71 -9.38 -8.27
C GLU A 59 4.09 -7.97 -8.72
N ASN A 60 5.27 -7.51 -8.28
CA ASN A 60 5.91 -6.27 -8.71
C ASN A 60 5.15 -4.97 -8.38
N PHE A 61 4.17 -5.03 -7.47
CA PHE A 61 3.47 -3.84 -7.00
C PHE A 61 3.92 -3.43 -5.60
N GLY A 62 4.38 -2.17 -5.46
CA GLY A 62 4.66 -1.56 -4.16
C GLY A 62 5.90 -2.10 -3.43
N SER A 63 6.75 -2.90 -4.09
CA SER A 63 7.93 -3.52 -3.48
C SER A 63 9.27 -3.06 -4.11
N SER A 64 9.31 -1.84 -4.67
CA SER A 64 10.50 -1.34 -5.39
C SER A 64 11.69 -1.01 -4.47
N ASP A 65 11.43 -0.73 -3.20
CA ASP A 65 12.39 -0.33 -2.17
C ASP A 65 12.79 -1.49 -1.25
N CYS A 66 12.24 -2.68 -1.45
CA CYS A 66 12.50 -3.85 -0.62
C CYS A 66 12.64 -5.14 -1.44
N ARG A 67 13.03 -6.24 -0.79
CA ARG A 67 13.17 -7.57 -1.43
C ARG A 67 11.86 -8.37 -1.43
N CYS A 68 10.74 -7.75 -1.06
CA CYS A 68 9.44 -8.40 -1.09
C CYS A 68 9.02 -8.68 -2.54
N ARG A 69 8.27 -9.75 -2.76
CA ARG A 69 7.72 -10.04 -4.09
C ARG A 69 6.61 -9.06 -4.50
N ASN A 70 5.94 -8.45 -3.52
CA ASN A 70 4.85 -7.48 -3.67
C ASN A 70 4.35 -7.02 -2.29
N HIS A 71 3.64 -5.89 -2.30
CA HIS A 71 2.86 -5.39 -1.16
C HIS A 71 1.34 -5.27 -1.48
N LEU A 72 0.88 -5.79 -2.62
CA LEU A 72 -0.53 -5.77 -3.02
C LEU A 72 -1.12 -7.18 -3.06
N PHE A 73 -2.25 -7.34 -2.37
CA PHE A 73 -2.95 -8.62 -2.21
C PHE A 73 -4.36 -8.53 -2.75
N PHE A 74 -4.83 -9.62 -3.37
CA PHE A 74 -6.17 -9.75 -3.91
C PHE A 74 -6.92 -10.93 -3.26
N LYS A 75 -8.18 -10.68 -2.92
CA LYS A 75 -9.15 -11.69 -2.53
C LYS A 75 -10.41 -11.51 -3.37
N PRO A 76 -10.79 -12.50 -4.21
CA PRO A 76 -12.12 -12.49 -4.80
C PRO A 76 -13.17 -12.62 -3.69
N ILE A 77 -14.19 -11.78 -3.78
CA ILE A 77 -15.38 -11.84 -2.93
C ILE A 77 -16.24 -13.00 -3.40
#